data_AF-A0A3M1G1C7-F1
#
_entry.id   AF-A0A3M1G1C7-F1
#
_cell.length_a   1.000
_cell.length_b   1.000
_cell.length_c   1.000
_cell.angle_alpha   90.00
_cell.angle_beta   90.00
_cell.angle_gamma   90.00
#
_symmetry.space_group_name_H-M   'P 1'
#
loop_
_entity.id
_entity.type
_entity.pdbx_description
1 polymer ?
#
loop_
_entity_poly.entity_id
_entity_poly.type
_entity_poly.pdbx_seq_one_letter_code
_entity_poly.pdbx_strand_id
1 'polypeptide(L)' 'MNLSERQKNILRFIAEFIAENNFPPTIREIGQACNISSTSVVKYNLSKLERYGLIVR' A
#
# COMPACT_ATOMS: atom_id res chain seq x y z
N MET A 1 -8.31 -15.65 3.67
CA MET A 1 -7.20 -14.75 3.26
C MET A 1 -6.69 -14.04 4.50
N ASN A 2 -5.40 -14.13 4.82
CA ASN A 2 -4.84 -13.47 6.00
C ASN A 2 -3.80 -12.44 5.55
N LEU A 3 -4.11 -11.15 5.76
CA LEU A 3 -3.19 -10.05 5.47
C LEU A 3 -2.22 -9.89 6.64
N SER A 4 -0.93 -9.67 6.33
CA SER A 4 0.01 -9.25 7.35
C SER A 4 -0.32 -7.84 7.85
N GLU A 5 0.08 -7.50 9.07
CA GLU A 5 -0.10 -6.13 9.60
C GLU A 5 0.50 -5.07 8.67
N ARG A 6 1.62 -5.38 8.02
CA ARG A 6 2.21 -4.50 7.01
C ARG A 6 1.28 -4.28 5.81
N GLN A 7 0.67 -5.34 5.29
CA GLN A 7 -0.27 -5.26 4.17
C GLN A 7 -1.52 -4.47 4.55
N LYS A 8 -2.04 -4.67 5.76
CA LYS A 8 -3.15 -3.89 6.30
C LYS A 8 -2.81 -2.41 6.42
N ASN A 9 -1.63 -2.08 6.93
CA ASN A 9 -1.16 -0.69 7.05
C ASN A 9 -1.03 -0.01 5.68
N ILE A 10 -0.47 -0.72 4.69
CA ILE A 10 -0.37 -0.20 3.30
C ILE A 10 -1.76 0.08 2.74
N LEU A 11 -2.70 -0.85 2.90
CA LEU A 11 -4.07 -0.70 2.40
C LEU A 11 -4.78 0.49 3.04
N ARG A 12 -4.68 0.60 4.37
CA ARG A 12 -5.27 1.69 5.14
C ARG A 12 -4.71 3.03 4.68
N PHE A 13 -3.39 3.15 4.58
CA PHE A 13 -2.74 4.38 4.13
C PHE A 13 -3.16 4.77 2.70
N ILE A 14 -3.24 3.82 1.77
CA ILE A 14 -3.69 4.12 0.40
C ILE A 14 -5.12 4.66 0.40
N ALA A 15 -6.03 4.02 1.15
CA ALA A 15 -7.42 4.44 1.22
C ALA A 15 -7.58 5.84 1.84
N GLU A 16 -6.89 6.10 2.95
CA GLU A 16 -6.86 7.41 3.62
C GLU A 16 -6.28 8.49 2.69
N PHE A 17 -5.14 8.21 2.06
CA PHE A 17 -4.48 9.16 1.18
C PHE A 17 -5.35 9.53 -0.04
N ILE A 18 -6.02 8.56 -0.67
CA ILE A 18 -6.93 8.84 -1.79
C ILE A 18 -8.12 9.66 -1.33
N ALA A 19 -8.70 9.36 -0.16
CA ALA A 19 -9.83 10.11 0.38
C ALA A 19 -9.46 11.59 0.67
N GLU A 20 -8.22 11.84 1.10
CA GLU A 20 -7.73 13.20 1.39
C GLU A 20 -7.25 13.96 0.16
N ASN A 21 -6.60 13.28 -0.79
CA ASN A 21 -5.86 13.93 -1.88
C ASN A 21 -6.52 13.79 -3.27
N ASN A 22 -7.51 12.90 -3.42
CA ASN A 22 -8.14 12.54 -4.70
C ASN A 22 -7.20 11.91 -5.75
N PHE A 23 -6.03 11.43 -5.35
CA PHE A 23 -5.10 10.67 -6.19
C PHE A 23 -4.36 9.59 -5.38
N PRO A 24 -3.88 8.49 -6.01
CA PRO A 24 -3.18 7.44 -5.29
C PRO A 24 -1.77 7.88 -4.86
N PRO A 25 -1.27 7.41 -3.70
CA PRO A 25 0.09 7.71 -3.27
C PRO A 25 1.12 6.96 -4.13
N THR A 26 2.32 7.52 -4.21
CA THR A 26 3.48 6.91 -4.82
C THR A 26 4.06 5.79 -3.94
N ILE A 27 4.86 4.91 -4.56
CA ILE A 27 5.59 3.85 -3.83
C ILE A 27 6.49 4.41 -2.72
N ARG A 28 7.04 5.62 -2.92
CA ARG A 28 7.90 6.28 -1.93
C ARG A 28 7.09 6.79 -0.74
N GLU A 29 5.95 7.42 -0.98
CA GLU A 29 5.04 7.88 0.09
C GLU A 29 4.50 6.72 0.91
N ILE A 30 4.09 5.63 0.25
CA ILE A 30 3.66 4.40 0.95
C ILE A 30 4.80 3.86 1.81
N GLY A 31 6.03 3.84 1.29
CA GLY A 31 7.21 3.39 2.02
C GLY A 31 7.47 4.24 3.26
N GLN A 32 7.41 5.56 3.14
CA GLN A 32 7.59 6.49 4.25
C GLN A 32 6.50 6.31 5.31
N ALA A 33 5.23 6.33 4.91
CA ALA A 33 4.09 6.23 5.83
C ALA A 33 4.01 4.87 6.54
N CYS A 34 4.42 3.78 5.89
CA CYS A 34 4.40 2.44 6.46
C CYS A 34 5.73 2.02 7.12
N ASN A 35 6.71 2.92 7.25
CA ASN A 35 8.06 2.65 7.76
C ASN A 35 8.75 1.47 7.03
N ILE A 36 8.69 1.49 5.70
CA ILE A 36 9.32 0.51 4.80
C ILE A 36 10.38 1.24 3.98
N SER A 37 11.64 0.99 4.29
CA SER A 37 12.78 1.63 3.62
C SER A 37 12.98 1.18 2.17
N SER A 38 12.57 -0.04 1.82
CA SER A 38 12.78 -0.62 0.49
C SER A 38 11.53 -0.48 -0.40
N THR A 39 11.67 0.25 -1.50
CA THR A 39 10.63 0.37 -2.54
C THR A 39 10.28 -0.99 -3.18
N SER A 40 11.23 -1.91 -3.25
CA SER A 40 10.99 -3.29 -3.72
C SER A 40 10.08 -4.07 -2.77
N VAL A 41 10.22 -3.86 -1.46
CA VAL A 41 9.32 -4.47 -0.45
C VAL A 41 7.92 -3.88 -0.56
N VAL A 42 7.80 -2.57 -0.78
CA VAL A 42 6.49 -1.93 -1.04
C VAL A 42 5.85 -2.54 -2.28
N LYS A 43 6.57 -2.59 -3.41
CA LYS A 43 6.08 -3.17 -4.67
C LYS A 43 5.64 -4.63 -4.51
N TYR A 44 6.42 -5.44 -3.78
CA TYR A 44 6.05 -6.84 -3.48
C TYR A 44 4.71 -6.93 -2.73
N ASN A 45 4.49 -6.06 -1.74
CA ASN A 45 3.24 -6.04 -0.99
C ASN A 45 2.07 -5.56 -1.87
N LEU A 46 2.26 -4.51 -2.67
CA LEU A 46 1.25 -4.05 -3.62
C LEU A 46 0.84 -5.16 -4.60
N SER A 47 1.80 -5.87 -5.20
CA SER A 47 1.50 -7.00 -6.09
C SER A 47 0.82 -8.18 -5.39
N LYS A 48 0.95 -8.33 -4.06
CA LYS A 48 0.15 -9.30 -3.30
C LYS A 48 -1.27 -8.79 -3.11
N LEU A 49 -1.45 -7.53 -2.72
CA LEU A 49 -2.76 -6.90 -2.53
C LEU A 49 -3.58 -6.87 -3.83
N GLU A 50 -2.94 -6.59 -4.96
CA GLU A 50 -3.54 -6.62 -6.30
C GLU A 50 -4.00 -8.03 -6.67
N ARG A 51 -3.16 -9.05 -6.46
CA ARG A 51 -3.55 -10.46 -6.66
C ARG A 51 -4.71 -10.90 -5.78
N TYR A 52 -4.90 -10.23 -4.66
CA TYR A 52 -6.03 -10.47 -3.78
C TYR A 52 -7.28 -9.66 -4.15
N GLY A 53 -7.22 -8.84 -5.20
CA GLY A 53 -8.33 -8.00 -5.64
C GLY A 53 -8.65 -6.84 -4.71
N LEU A 54 -7.73 -6.49 -3.78
CA LEU A 54 -7.95 -5.41 -2.82
C LEU A 54 -7.53 -4.03 -3.32
N ILE A 55 -6.64 -4.00 -4.30
CA ILE A 55 -6.25 -2.78 -5.00
C ILE A 55 -6.24 -3.05 -6.50
N VAL A 56 -6.51 -2.01 -7.27
CA VAL A 56 -6.41 -2.01 -8.73
C VAL A 56 -5.37 -0.97 -9.11
N ARG A 57 -4.61 -1.25 -10.15
CA ARG A 57 -3.50 -0.41 -10.60
C ARG A 57 -3.88 0.44 -11.79
#